data_AF-A0A9D4FZX0-F1
#
_entry.id   AF-A0A9D4FZX0-F1
#
_cell.length_a   1.000
_cell.length_b   1.000
_cell.length_c   1.000
_cell.angle_alpha   90.00
_cell.angle_beta   90.00
_cell.angle_gamma   90.00
#
_symmetry.space_group_name_H-M   'P 1'
#
loop_
_entity.id
_entity.type
_entity.pdbx_description
1 polymer ?
#
loop_
_entity_poly.entity_id
_entity_poly.type
_entity_poly.pdbx_seq_one_letter_code
_entity_poly.pdbx_strand_id
1 'polypeptide(L)'
;MMLGHDTTIPQDLAYDMPANAKSTPLNEWVWLLKEQLEHAHAFVRIYPGKAIERQKKYHDISLAYEQFKVGDSVFVFFPVKHSEWSPKFTLTGVNRFRFLKKWQPSCIR
;
A
#
# COMPACT_ATOMS: atom_id res chain seq x y z
N MET A 1 13.41 21.28 -2.63
CA MET A 1 12.74 20.17 -3.33
C MET A 1 12.14 20.78 -4.59
N MET A 2 12.68 20.49 -5.78
CA MET A 2 12.11 21.01 -7.03
C MET A 2 10.96 20.09 -7.45
N LEU A 3 9.74 20.54 -7.22
CA LEU A 3 8.53 20.03 -7.85
C LEU A 3 8.47 20.59 -9.29
N GLY A 4 8.36 19.75 -10.32
CA GLY A 4 7.98 20.25 -11.67
C GLY A 4 8.46 19.45 -12.88
N HIS A 5 9.46 18.59 -12.76
CA HIS A 5 9.75 17.60 -13.80
C HIS A 5 9.20 16.26 -13.34
N ASP A 6 8.34 15.66 -14.15
CA ASP A 6 7.96 14.27 -14.00
C ASP A 6 9.24 13.43 -14.06
N THR A 7 9.82 13.14 -12.90
CA THR A 7 10.83 12.10 -12.76
C THR A 7 10.09 10.78 -12.87
N THR A 8 9.61 10.46 -14.07
CA THR A 8 9.03 9.16 -14.37
C THR A 8 10.13 8.15 -14.10
N ILE A 9 9.95 7.39 -13.02
CA ILE A 9 10.71 6.17 -12.79
C ILE A 9 10.59 5.37 -14.09
N PRO A 10 11.71 4.91 -14.68
CA PRO A 10 11.66 4.15 -15.91
C PRO A 10 10.70 2.97 -15.74
N GLN A 11 9.89 2.70 -16.76
CA GLN A 11 8.83 1.69 -16.72
C GLN A 11 9.36 0.34 -16.21
N ASP A 12 10.55 -0.05 -16.65
CA ASP A 12 11.23 -1.28 -16.24
C ASP A 12 11.44 -1.39 -14.72
N LEU A 13 11.68 -0.26 -14.04
CA LEU A 13 11.87 -0.20 -12.60
C LEU A 13 10.54 -0.12 -11.84
N ALA A 14 9.56 0.59 -12.40
CA ALA A 14 8.23 0.72 -11.79
C ALA A 14 7.47 -0.62 -11.77
N TYR A 15 7.66 -1.44 -12.82
CA TYR A 15 6.98 -2.73 -12.99
C TYR A 15 7.86 -3.94 -12.63
N ASP A 16 9.01 -3.74 -11.98
CA ASP A 16 9.94 -4.80 -11.57
C ASP A 16 10.22 -5.79 -12.73
N MET A 17 10.61 -5.28 -13.91
CA MET A 17 10.79 -6.09 -15.12
C MET A 17 11.85 -7.19 -14.91
N PRO A 18 11.55 -8.45 -15.27
CA PRO A 18 12.49 -9.56 -15.07
C PRO A 18 13.80 -9.30 -15.84
N ALA A 19 14.94 -9.63 -15.21
CA ALA A 19 16.28 -9.36 -15.75
C ALA A 19 16.49 -9.90 -17.17
N ASN A 20 15.83 -11.00 -17.53
CA ASN A 20 15.93 -11.61 -18.86
C ASN A 20 15.29 -10.76 -19.99
N ALA A 21 14.40 -9.83 -19.65
CA ALA A 21 13.77 -8.93 -20.63
C ALA A 21 14.53 -7.60 -20.77
N LYS A 22 15.55 -7.34 -19.93
CA LYS A 22 16.30 -6.08 -19.94
C LYS A 22 17.30 -6.07 -21.10
N SER A 23 17.24 -5.06 -21.95
CA SER A 23 18.23 -4.86 -23.01
C SER A 23 19.57 -4.40 -22.43
N THR A 24 20.67 -5.05 -22.81
CA THR A 24 22.02 -4.61 -22.44
C THR A 24 22.33 -3.27 -23.13
N PRO A 25 22.62 -2.18 -22.39
CA PRO A 25 22.98 -0.91 -23.00
C PRO A 25 24.36 -0.97 -23.65
N LEU A 26 24.55 -0.26 -24.76
CA LEU A 26 25.81 -0.20 -25.51
C LEU A 26 26.90 0.64 -24.81
N ASN A 27 26.50 1.53 -23.89
CA ASN A 27 27.38 2.51 -23.25
C ASN A 27 27.55 2.16 -21.76
N GLU A 28 28.80 2.10 -21.30
CA GLU A 28 29.18 1.81 -19.91
C GLU A 28 28.55 2.79 -18.90
N TRP A 29 28.47 4.08 -19.25
CA TRP A 29 27.88 5.09 -18.37
C TRP A 29 26.39 4.87 -18.15
N VAL A 30 25.68 4.43 -19.20
CA VAL A 30 24.25 4.13 -19.13
C VAL A 30 24.03 2.88 -18.27
N TRP A 31 24.95 1.92 -18.33
CA TRP A 31 24.90 0.73 -17.49
C TRP A 31 25.06 1.06 -16.01
N LEU A 32 26.08 1.85 -15.65
CA LEU A 32 26.36 2.24 -14.27
C LEU A 32 25.22 3.09 -13.68
N LEU A 33 24.62 4.00 -14.46
CA LEU A 33 23.45 4.76 -14.06
C LEU A 33 22.24 3.87 -13.77
N LYS A 34 21.98 2.87 -14.63
CA LYS A 34 20.89 1.91 -14.43
C LYS A 34 21.09 1.09 -13.16
N GLU A 35 22.30 0.58 -12.95
CA GLU A 35 22.65 -0.20 -11.76
C GLU A 35 22.44 0.62 -10.48
N GLN A 36 22.95 1.86 -10.42
CA GLN A 36 22.75 2.75 -9.27
C GLN A 36 21.27 3.03 -9.00
N LEU A 37 20.49 3.24 -10.05
CA LEU A 37 19.04 3.48 -9.94
C LEU A 37 18.30 2.25 -9.40
N GLU A 38 18.62 1.05 -9.89
CA GLU A 38 18.05 -0.21 -9.44
C GLU A 38 18.39 -0.46 -7.96
N HIS A 39 19.65 -0.23 -7.57
CA HIS A 39 20.08 -0.33 -6.18
C HIS A 39 19.35 0.65 -5.28
N ALA A 40 19.24 1.92 -5.68
CA ALA A 40 18.52 2.94 -4.91
C ALA A 40 17.04 2.58 -4.76
N HIS A 41 16.39 2.11 -5.82
CA HIS A 41 14.99 1.69 -5.77
C HIS A 41 14.77 0.46 -4.88
N ALA A 42 15.64 -0.56 -4.99
CA ALA A 42 15.59 -1.74 -4.14
C ALA A 42 15.79 -1.37 -2.67
N PHE A 43 16.74 -0.48 -2.38
CA PHE A 43 16.96 0.05 -1.04
C PHE A 43 15.70 0.74 -0.50
N VAL A 44 15.09 1.64 -1.28
CA VAL A 44 13.86 2.35 -0.90
C VAL A 44 12.67 1.39 -0.72
N ARG A 45 12.62 0.25 -1.41
CA ARG A 45 11.59 -0.79 -1.24
C ARG A 45 11.80 -1.65 0.02
N ILE A 46 13.05 -1.97 0.36
CA ILE A 46 13.39 -2.90 1.45
C ILE A 46 13.33 -2.22 2.81
N TYR A 47 13.86 -1.01 2.93
CA TYR A 47 14.07 -0.35 4.22
C TYR A 47 12.95 0.57 4.76
N PRO A 48 11.82 0.85 4.08
CA PRO A 48 10.88 1.87 4.57
C PRO A 48 9.90 1.32 5.62
N GLY A 49 9.94 0.02 5.95
CA GLY A 49 8.92 -0.66 6.76
C GLY A 49 8.51 0.11 8.02
N LYS A 50 9.47 0.52 8.84
CA LYS A 50 9.20 1.27 10.09
C LYS A 50 8.64 2.67 9.86
N ALA A 51 9.04 3.35 8.79
CA ALA A 51 8.56 4.69 8.47
C ALA A 51 7.12 4.63 7.94
N ILE A 52 6.83 3.67 7.05
CA ILE A 52 5.49 3.40 6.54
C ILE A 52 4.54 3.00 7.67
N GLU A 53 4.98 2.10 8.56
CA GLU A 53 4.18 1.70 9.73
C GLU A 53 3.86 2.89 10.63
N ARG A 54 4.84 3.76 10.91
CA ARG A 54 4.63 4.98 11.70
C ARG A 54 3.64 5.92 11.00
N GLN A 55 3.80 6.16 9.71
CA GLN A 55 2.91 7.02 8.94
C GLN A 55 1.48 6.48 8.93
N LYS A 56 1.31 5.17 8.69
CA LYS A 56 0.02 4.50 8.78
C LYS A 56 -0.59 4.65 10.18
N LYS A 57 0.19 4.40 11.22
CA LYS A 57 -0.28 4.53 12.61
C LYS A 57 -0.72 5.96 12.93
N TYR A 58 0.05 6.97 12.53
CA TYR A 58 -0.34 8.37 12.74
C TYR A 58 -1.59 8.75 11.95
N HIS A 59 -1.70 8.27 10.71
CA HIS A 59 -2.88 8.48 9.88
C HIS A 59 -4.13 7.82 10.51
N ASP A 60 -4.01 6.57 10.97
CA ASP A 60 -5.10 5.83 11.62
C ASP A 60 -5.51 6.47 12.96
N ILE A 61 -4.55 7.02 13.72
CA ILE A 61 -4.82 7.79 14.95
C ILE A 61 -5.50 9.13 14.63
N SER A 62 -5.04 9.84 13.61
CA SER A 62 -5.66 11.10 13.18
C SER A 62 -7.08 10.89 12.64
N LEU A 63 -7.36 9.70 12.14
CA LEU A 63 -8.69 9.24 11.74
C LEU A 63 -9.57 8.84 12.93
N ALA A 64 -9.13 9.00 14.18
CA ALA A 64 -9.92 8.66 15.38
C ALA A 64 -11.36 9.15 15.23
N TYR A 65 -12.22 8.20 14.88
CA TYR A 65 -13.60 8.44 14.50
C TYR A 65 -14.42 8.85 15.73
N GLU A 66 -15.48 9.60 15.46
CA GLU A 66 -16.59 9.71 16.40
C GLU A 66 -17.05 8.29 16.78
N GLN A 67 -17.24 8.03 18.09
CA GLN A 67 -17.66 6.70 18.52
C GLN A 67 -19.07 6.42 18.00
N PHE A 68 -19.26 5.29 17.31
CA PHE A 68 -20.56 4.88 16.81
C PHE A 68 -21.57 4.75 17.96
N LYS A 69 -22.73 5.36 17.78
CA LYS A 69 -23.86 5.25 18.70
C LYS A 69 -24.78 4.13 18.25
N VAL A 70 -25.53 3.58 19.20
CA VAL A 70 -26.57 2.59 18.91
C VAL A 70 -27.59 3.22 17.97
N GLY A 71 -27.82 2.59 16.82
CA GLY A 71 -28.72 3.08 15.78
C GLY A 71 -28.01 3.66 14.54
N ASP A 72 -26.71 3.97 14.61
CA ASP A 72 -25.98 4.51 13.47
C ASP A 72 -25.87 3.49 12.33
N SER A 73 -25.94 3.97 11.09
CA SER A 73 -25.68 3.15 9.91
C SER A 73 -24.19 3.16 9.59
N VAL A 74 -23.54 2.00 9.68
CA VAL A 74 -22.10 1.85 9.48
C VAL A 74 -21.84 1.03 8.23
N PHE A 75 -20.86 1.45 7.44
CA PHE A 75 -20.35 0.65 6.33
C PHE A 75 -19.26 -0.30 6.85
N VAL A 76 -19.47 -1.60 6.66
CA VAL A 76 -18.47 -2.60 7.04
C VAL A 76 -17.74 -3.05 5.79
N PHE A 77 -16.43 -2.97 5.83
CA PHE A 77 -15.56 -3.42 4.76
C PHE A 77 -15.34 -4.93 4.86
N PHE A 78 -15.94 -5.69 3.94
CA PHE A 78 -15.67 -7.12 3.75
C PHE A 78 -14.78 -7.30 2.52
N PRO A 79 -13.47 -7.51 2.67
CA PRO A 79 -12.60 -7.74 1.53
C PRO A 79 -12.90 -9.11 0.92
N VAL A 80 -13.36 -9.12 -0.32
CA VAL A 80 -13.46 -10.36 -1.10
C VAL A 80 -12.15 -10.53 -1.87
N LYS A 81 -11.40 -11.59 -1.55
CA LYS A 81 -10.16 -11.92 -2.24
C LYS A 81 -10.46 -12.82 -3.43
N HIS A 82 -10.09 -12.37 -4.63
CA HIS A 82 -10.01 -13.22 -5.81
C HIS A 82 -8.58 -13.75 -5.95
N SER A 83 -8.42 -15.04 -6.25
CA SER A 83 -7.11 -15.69 -6.33
C SER A 83 -6.22 -15.10 -7.42
N GLU A 84 -6.81 -14.52 -8.46
CA GLU A 84 -6.09 -14.04 -9.65
C GLU A 84 -5.70 -12.57 -9.57
N TRP A 85 -6.18 -11.83 -8.57
CA TRP A 85 -6.00 -10.39 -8.49
C TRP A 85 -4.99 -9.99 -7.43
N SER A 86 -4.23 -8.94 -7.73
CA SER A 86 -3.29 -8.39 -6.74
C SER A 86 -4.05 -7.97 -5.47
N PRO A 87 -3.45 -8.08 -4.26
CA PRO A 87 -4.12 -7.74 -3.01
C PRO A 87 -4.71 -6.32 -2.95
N LYS A 88 -4.19 -5.42 -3.81
CA LYS A 88 -4.64 -4.03 -3.93
C LYS A 88 -5.97 -3.88 -4.67
N PHE A 89 -6.36 -4.86 -5.48
CA PHE A 89 -7.61 -4.85 -6.25
C PHE A 89 -8.70 -5.72 -5.60
N THR A 90 -8.75 -5.77 -4.27
CA THR A 90 -9.87 -6.43 -3.59
C THR A 90 -11.16 -5.64 -3.80
N LEU A 91 -12.19 -6.28 -4.35
CA LEU A 91 -13.51 -5.69 -4.45
C LEU A 91 -14.12 -5.60 -3.06
N THR A 92 -14.74 -4.46 -2.80
CA THR A 92 -15.41 -4.19 -1.53
C THR A 92 -16.89 -4.42 -1.72
N GLY A 93 -17.42 -5.49 -1.14
CA GLY A 93 -18.86 -5.60 -0.95
C GLY A 93 -19.27 -4.59 0.12
N VAL A 94 -19.70 -3.39 -0.28
CA VAL A 94 -20.13 -2.35 0.67
C VAL A 94 -21.60 -2.59 1.00
N ASN A 95 -21.84 -3.27 2.12
CA ASN A 95 -23.18 -3.45 2.67
C ASN A 95 -23.39 -2.52 3.87
N ARG A 96 -24.60 -1.97 3.98
CA ARG A 96 -24.98 -1.05 5.07
C ARG A 96 -25.46 -1.85 6.27
N PHE A 97 -24.78 -1.73 7.40
CA PHE A 97 -25.17 -2.35 8.66
C PHE A 97 -25.67 -1.31 9.65
N ARG A 98 -26.48 -1.76 10.61
CA ARG A 98 -26.90 -0.91 11.74
C ARG A 98 -26.10 -1.31 12.97
N PHE A 99 -25.52 -0.33 13.66
CA PHE A 99 -24.78 -0.57 14.89
C PHE A 99 -25.75 -0.86 16.04
N LEU A 100 -25.67 -2.06 16.62
CA LEU A 100 -26.57 -2.51 17.69
C LEU A 100 -25.98 -2.28 19.08
N LYS A 101 -24.85 -2.91 19.40
CA LYS A 101 -24.16 -2.74 20.67
C LYS A 101 -22.72 -3.19 20.55
N LYS A 102 -21.83 -2.59 21.36
CA LYS A 102 -20.45 -3.05 21.49
C LYS A 102 -20.45 -4.42 22.18
N TRP A 103 -19.77 -5.39 21.58
CA TRP A 103 -19.64 -6.72 22.16
C TRP A 103 -18.78 -6.64 23.43
N GLN A 104 -19.28 -7.19 24.53
CA GLN A 104 -18.53 -7.39 25.77
C GLN A 104 -18.42 -8.90 25.99
N PRO A 105 -17.20 -9.47 26.10
CA PRO A 105 -17.05 -10.85 26.50
C PRO A 105 -17.52 -10.97 27.95
N SER A 106 -18.71 -11.54 28.16
CA SER A 106 -19.11 -11.99 29.48
C SER A 106 -18.20 -13.15 29.85
N CYS A 107 -17.40 -12.98 30.90
CA CYS A 107 -16.57 -14.03 31.48
C CYS A 107 -17.42 -15.28 31.70
N ILE A 108 -17.14 -16.34 30.93
CA ILE A 108 -17.62 -17.68 31.23
C ILE A 108 -16.83 -18.09 32.47
N ARG A 109 -17.52 -18.17 33.61
CA ARG A 109 -16.96 -18.55 34.91
C ARG A 109 -17.20 -20.03 35.15
#